data_AF-A0A7S1GPS8-F1
#
_entry.id   AF-A0A7S1GPS8-F1
#
_cell.length_a   1.000
_cell.length_b   1.000
_cell.length_c   1.000
_cell.angle_alpha   90.00
_cell.angle_beta   90.00
_cell.angle_gamma   90.00
#
_symmetry.space_group_name_H-M   'P 1'
#
loop_
_entity.id
_entity.type
_entity.pdbx_description
1 polymer ?
#
loop_
_entity_poly.entity_id
_entity_poly.type
_entity_poly.pdbx_seq_one_letter_code
_entity_poly.pdbx_strand_id
1 'polypeptide(L)'
;MYPRIDEFLGELHRRQISTFLVTNGQHPKAINSIRPITQLYVSVDAPTQESLIAIDRPLFNDAWQRLKDSLLALKSKGQRTVARLTVVKGWNSDEVEGYAKLIALGHVSLVEIKGVTFCGKSDASNLNMSNTPWHHEVVALARILGSELGKLRDEDETLPEYDLACEHKHSCSVLLARVDQFCSVDPGTGDRTWR
;
A
#
# COMPACT_ATOMS: atom_id res chain seq x y z
N MET A 1 -11.05 0.74 17.08
CA MET A 1 -9.99 -0.28 17.01
C MET A 1 -10.16 -1.29 18.14
N TYR A 2 -9.98 -2.59 17.88
CA TYR A 2 -10.15 -3.65 18.90
C TYR A 2 -9.04 -3.56 19.96
N PRO A 3 -9.36 -3.35 21.25
CA PRO A 3 -8.35 -3.04 22.27
C PRO A 3 -7.44 -4.22 22.63
N ARG A 4 -7.85 -5.46 22.33
CA ARG A 4 -7.10 -6.69 22.65
C ARG A 4 -6.48 -7.34 21.40
N ILE A 5 -6.23 -6.55 20.36
CA ILE A 5 -5.68 -7.06 19.09
C ILE A 5 -4.30 -7.71 19.30
N ASP A 6 -3.47 -7.13 20.16
CA ASP A 6 -2.11 -7.63 20.40
C ASP A 6 -2.09 -8.99 21.12
N GLU A 7 -2.99 -9.17 22.09
CA GLU A 7 -3.20 -10.46 22.78
C GLU A 7 -3.70 -11.52 21.80
N PHE A 8 -4.70 -11.18 20.98
CA PHE A 8 -5.24 -12.08 19.98
C PHE A 8 -4.18 -12.54 18.96
N LEU A 9 -3.34 -11.62 18.48
CA LEU A 9 -2.22 -11.95 17.60
C LEU A 9 -1.21 -12.86 18.29
N GLY A 10 -0.96 -12.63 19.58
CA GLY A 10 -0.14 -13.51 20.41
C GLY A 10 -0.66 -14.94 20.46
N GLU A 11 -1.96 -15.13 20.65
CA GLU A 11 -2.58 -16.46 20.64
C GLU A 11 -2.41 -17.17 19.30
N LEU A 12 -2.55 -16.45 18.18
CA LEU A 12 -2.39 -17.01 16.84
C LEU A 12 -0.94 -17.47 16.60
N HIS A 13 0.05 -16.65 16.99
CA HIS A 13 1.45 -17.03 16.85
C HIS A 13 1.84 -18.20 17.75
N ARG A 14 1.29 -18.29 18.97
CA ARG A 14 1.49 -19.47 19.84
C ARG A 14 1.00 -20.77 19.18
N ARG A 15 0.03 -20.67 18.27
CA ARG A 15 -0.50 -21.78 17.47
C ARG A 15 0.19 -21.92 16.10
N GLN A 16 1.30 -21.22 15.86
CA GLN A 16 2.02 -21.21 14.58
C GLN A 16 1.15 -20.74 13.39
N ILE A 17 0.18 -19.85 13.64
CA ILE A 17 -0.67 -19.28 12.60
C ILE A 17 -0.09 -17.95 12.14
N SER A 18 0.19 -17.83 10.84
CA SER A 18 0.60 -16.56 10.22
C SER A 18 -0.52 -15.52 10.24
N THR A 19 -0.17 -14.26 10.50
CA THR A 19 -1.15 -13.18 10.71
C THR A 19 -0.93 -12.02 9.75
N PHE A 20 -2.02 -11.64 9.06
CA PHE A 20 -2.08 -10.53 8.12
C PHE A 20 -3.06 -9.51 8.68
N LEU A 21 -2.57 -8.36 9.13
CA LEU A 21 -3.41 -7.32 9.72
C LEU A 21 -3.56 -6.15 8.76
N VAL A 22 -4.79 -5.72 8.52
CA VAL A 22 -5.11 -4.56 7.68
C VAL A 22 -5.68 -3.44 8.53
N THR A 23 -5.18 -2.22 8.32
CA THR A 23 -5.65 -1.00 8.99
C THR A 23 -5.78 0.14 7.98
N ASN A 24 -6.67 1.10 8.26
CA ASN A 24 -6.85 2.32 7.46
C ASN A 24 -5.87 3.45 7.82
N GLY A 25 -4.84 3.17 8.62
CA GLY A 25 -3.81 4.15 8.99
C GLY A 25 -4.29 5.26 9.95
N GLN A 26 -5.43 5.10 10.62
CA GLN A 26 -5.97 6.17 11.50
C GLN A 26 -5.50 6.08 12.97
N HIS A 27 -4.72 5.05 13.31
CA HIS A 27 -4.29 4.75 14.68
C HIS A 27 -2.77 4.50 14.76
N PRO A 28 -1.92 5.53 14.50
CA PRO A 28 -0.47 5.37 14.44
C PRO A 28 0.14 4.86 15.76
N LYS A 29 -0.41 5.24 16.92
CA LYS A 29 0.05 4.73 18.22
C LYS A 29 -0.10 3.21 18.34
N ALA A 30 -1.21 2.66 17.84
CA ALA A 30 -1.45 1.23 17.88
C ALA A 30 -0.55 0.47 16.88
N ILE A 31 -0.30 1.06 15.70
CA ILE A 31 0.67 0.51 14.75
C ILE A 31 2.06 0.47 15.39
N ASN A 32 2.48 1.52 16.08
CA ASN A 32 3.76 1.53 16.79
C ASN A 32 3.84 0.46 17.89
N SER A 33 2.78 0.32 18.70
CA SER A 33 2.79 -0.58 19.86
C SER A 33 2.55 -2.06 19.52
N ILE A 34 1.99 -2.38 18.35
CA ILE A 34 1.67 -3.76 18.00
C ILE A 34 2.93 -4.61 17.90
N ARG A 35 2.85 -5.83 18.43
CA ARG A 35 3.89 -6.85 18.30
C ARG A 35 4.21 -7.13 16.83
N PRO A 36 5.43 -7.61 16.53
CA PRO A 36 5.75 -8.11 15.20
C PRO A 36 4.75 -9.19 14.77
N ILE A 37 4.23 -9.06 13.56
CA ILE A 37 3.32 -10.00 12.91
C ILE A 37 3.89 -10.44 11.57
N THR A 38 3.30 -11.46 10.93
CA THR A 38 3.78 -11.92 9.61
C THR A 38 3.75 -10.80 8.57
N GLN A 39 2.63 -10.07 8.45
CA GLN A 39 2.49 -9.00 7.47
C GLN A 39 1.51 -7.91 7.93
N LEU A 40 1.93 -6.65 7.85
CA LEU A 40 1.14 -5.49 8.25
C LEU A 40 0.78 -4.61 7.05
N TYR A 41 -0.51 -4.35 6.88
CA TYR A 41 -1.07 -3.56 5.78
C TYR A 41 -1.61 -2.23 6.28
N VAL A 42 -1.26 -1.15 5.58
CA VAL A 42 -1.98 0.13 5.63
C VAL A 42 -2.69 0.32 4.29
N SER A 43 -4.02 0.46 4.32
CA SER A 43 -4.78 0.94 3.17
C SER A 43 -4.47 2.42 2.94
N VAL A 44 -4.15 2.78 1.71
CA VAL A 44 -3.96 4.16 1.26
C VAL A 44 -4.93 4.39 0.12
N ASP A 45 -6.10 4.92 0.45
CA ASP A 45 -7.22 5.05 -0.49
C ASP A 45 -7.25 6.41 -1.20
N ALA A 46 -6.39 7.36 -0.79
CA ALA A 46 -6.27 8.67 -1.40
C ALA A 46 -4.82 9.20 -1.41
N PRO A 47 -4.40 9.92 -2.47
CA PRO A 47 -3.05 10.45 -2.62
C PRO A 47 -2.84 11.84 -1.99
N THR A 48 -3.92 12.54 -1.61
CA THR A 48 -3.90 13.90 -1.06
C THR A 48 -4.86 14.03 0.12
N GLN A 49 -4.70 15.09 0.92
CA GLN A 49 -5.57 15.38 2.05
C GLN A 49 -7.01 15.64 1.60
N GLU A 50 -7.19 16.39 0.51
CA GLU A 50 -8.48 16.73 -0.05
C GLU A 50 -9.22 15.48 -0.52
N SER A 51 -8.52 14.60 -1.26
CA SER A 51 -9.08 13.34 -1.73
C SER A 51 -9.37 12.39 -0.57
N LEU A 52 -8.54 12.36 0.49
CA LEU A 52 -8.80 11.56 1.69
C LEU A 52 -10.11 12.01 2.35
N ILE A 53 -10.32 13.30 2.52
CA ILE A 53 -11.55 13.83 3.13
C ILE A 53 -12.78 13.50 2.26
N ALA A 54 -12.65 13.64 0.94
CA ALA A 54 -13.74 13.38 -0.01
C ALA A 54 -14.14 11.89 -0.07
N ILE A 55 -13.15 11.00 -0.07
CA ILE A 55 -13.33 9.54 -0.23
C ILE A 55 -13.65 8.87 1.10
N ASP A 56 -12.80 9.06 2.11
CA ASP A 56 -12.87 8.29 3.36
C ASP A 56 -13.83 8.89 4.39
N ARG A 57 -14.24 10.15 4.21
CA ARG A 57 -15.08 10.92 5.14
C ARG A 57 -14.63 10.67 6.60
N PRO A 58 -13.36 10.98 6.92
CA PRO A 58 -12.73 10.48 8.13
C PRO A 58 -13.40 11.04 9.38
N LEU A 59 -13.45 10.21 10.42
CA LEU A 59 -13.95 10.61 11.74
C LEU A 59 -13.01 11.59 12.46
N PHE A 60 -11.74 11.61 12.08
CA PHE A 60 -10.69 12.41 12.70
C PHE A 60 -10.34 13.61 11.84
N ASN A 61 -10.31 14.80 12.42
CA ASN A 61 -9.91 16.03 11.71
C ASN A 61 -8.42 16.00 11.29
N ASP A 62 -7.59 15.23 11.99
CA ASP A 62 -6.16 15.02 11.75
C ASP A 62 -5.87 13.74 10.93
N ALA A 63 -6.87 13.20 10.20
CA ALA A 63 -6.77 11.92 9.49
C ALA A 63 -5.61 11.83 8.50
N TRP A 64 -5.30 12.92 7.80
CA TRP A 64 -4.16 12.97 6.88
C TRP A 64 -2.82 12.82 7.60
N GLN A 65 -2.63 13.54 8.72
CA GLN A 65 -1.43 13.41 9.52
C GLN A 65 -1.31 12.02 10.14
N ARG A 66 -2.42 11.44 10.61
CA ARG A 66 -2.46 10.06 11.13
C ARG A 66 -2.04 9.03 10.10
N LEU A 67 -2.48 9.18 8.84
CA LEU A 67 -2.07 8.31 7.74
C LEU A 67 -0.56 8.41 7.51
N LYS A 68 -0.03 9.63 7.42
CA LYS A 68 1.42 9.85 7.26
C LYS A 68 2.23 9.27 8.42
N ASP A 69 1.79 9.49 9.66
CA ASP A 69 2.42 8.92 10.86
C ASP A 69 2.36 7.40 10.87
N SER A 70 1.27 6.82 10.34
CA SER A 70 1.12 5.37 10.21
C SER A 70 2.05 4.78 9.16
N LEU A 71 2.24 5.46 8.03
CA LEU A 71 3.21 5.07 7.00
C LEU A 71 4.64 5.18 7.53
N LEU A 72 4.98 6.27 8.22
CA LEU A 72 6.27 6.41 8.92
C LEU A 72 6.49 5.30 9.96
N ALA A 73 5.44 4.90 10.67
CA ALA A 73 5.52 3.78 11.61
C ALA A 73 5.75 2.43 10.92
N LEU A 74 5.38 2.26 9.63
CA LEU A 74 5.72 1.05 8.87
C LEU A 74 7.22 0.96 8.58
N LYS A 75 7.89 2.08 8.30
CA LYS A 75 9.34 2.14 8.02
C LYS A 75 10.18 1.54 9.15
N SER A 76 9.74 1.71 10.40
CA SER A 76 10.45 1.21 11.59
C SER A 76 10.09 -0.23 11.97
N LYS A 77 9.16 -0.88 11.26
CA LYS A 77 8.80 -2.27 11.51
C LYS A 77 9.83 -3.21 10.86
N GLY A 78 10.23 -4.23 11.61
CA GLY A 78 11.14 -5.28 11.14
C GLY A 78 10.44 -6.41 10.38
N GLN A 79 9.10 -6.44 10.39
CA GLN A 79 8.30 -7.40 9.62
C GLN A 79 7.94 -6.87 8.23
N ARG A 80 7.35 -7.73 7.39
CA ARG A 80 6.86 -7.33 6.07
C ARG A 80 5.73 -6.31 6.18
N THR A 81 5.87 -5.19 5.49
CA THR A 81 4.89 -4.10 5.47
C THR A 81 4.35 -3.87 4.07
N VAL A 82 3.07 -3.51 3.98
CA VAL A 82 2.38 -3.32 2.70
C VAL A 82 1.60 -2.02 2.71
N ALA A 83 1.80 -1.19 1.69
CA ALA A 83 0.86 -0.14 1.34
C ALA A 83 -0.11 -0.71 0.29
N ARG A 84 -1.40 -0.78 0.60
CA ARG A 84 -2.41 -1.26 -0.35
C ARG A 84 -3.19 -0.08 -0.89
N LEU A 85 -3.07 0.18 -2.18
CA LEU A 85 -3.78 1.23 -2.90
C LEU A 85 -5.06 0.65 -3.49
N THR A 86 -6.20 1.25 -3.18
CA THR A 86 -7.47 0.95 -3.86
C THR A 86 -7.73 2.02 -4.89
N VAL A 87 -7.58 1.68 -6.17
CA VAL A 87 -7.60 2.68 -7.26
C VAL A 87 -8.90 2.62 -8.04
N VAL A 88 -9.47 3.80 -8.31
CA VAL A 88 -10.63 3.99 -9.19
C VAL A 88 -10.14 4.42 -10.57
N LYS A 89 -10.94 4.20 -11.61
CA LYS A 89 -10.60 4.64 -12.97
C LYS A 89 -10.53 6.17 -13.07
N GLY A 90 -9.64 6.69 -13.92
CA GLY A 90 -9.57 8.11 -14.27
C GLY A 90 -8.52 8.92 -13.51
N TRP A 91 -7.45 8.27 -13.04
CA TRP A 91 -6.35 8.96 -12.37
C TRP A 91 -5.61 9.93 -13.27
N ASN A 92 -5.06 10.97 -12.67
CA ASN A 92 -4.17 11.94 -13.32
C ASN A 92 -2.74 11.85 -12.75
N SER A 93 -1.80 12.56 -13.38
CA SER A 93 -0.39 12.53 -12.94
C SER A 93 -0.19 12.99 -11.49
N ASP A 94 -0.90 14.05 -11.06
CA ASP A 94 -0.79 14.61 -9.71
C ASP A 94 -1.17 13.58 -8.63
N GLU A 95 -2.19 12.75 -8.90
CA GLU A 95 -2.60 11.67 -8.02
C GLU A 95 -1.53 10.58 -7.90
N VAL A 96 -0.88 10.21 -9.01
CA VAL A 96 0.18 9.20 -8.99
C VAL A 96 1.41 9.71 -8.24
N GLU A 97 1.79 10.97 -8.44
CA GLU A 97 2.87 11.62 -7.67
C GLU A 97 2.57 11.65 -6.17
N GLY A 98 1.31 11.93 -5.79
CA GLY A 98 0.89 11.89 -4.39
C GLY A 98 1.05 10.50 -3.77
N TYR A 99 0.63 9.44 -4.49
CA TYR A 99 0.88 8.06 -4.05
C TYR A 99 2.37 7.74 -3.93
N ALA A 100 3.19 8.16 -4.90
CA ALA A 100 4.64 7.95 -4.88
C ALA A 100 5.27 8.56 -3.62
N LYS A 101 4.89 9.81 -3.28
CA LYS A 101 5.37 10.51 -2.07
C LYS A 101 4.97 9.79 -0.78
N LEU A 102 3.75 9.24 -0.71
CA LEU A 102 3.28 8.47 0.44
C LEU A 102 4.02 7.13 0.59
N ILE A 103 4.26 6.43 -0.51
CA ILE A 103 5.01 5.16 -0.50
C ILE A 103 6.47 5.40 -0.13
N ALA A 104 7.10 6.43 -0.71
CA ALA A 104 8.45 6.86 -0.38
C ALA A 104 8.58 7.17 1.12
N LEU A 105 7.59 7.85 1.72
CA LEU A 105 7.55 8.11 3.16
C LEU A 105 7.57 6.83 4.02
N GLY A 106 6.85 5.78 3.58
CA GLY A 106 6.67 4.56 4.36
C GLY A 106 7.76 3.50 4.22
N HIS A 107 8.58 3.54 3.16
CA HIS A 107 9.61 2.52 2.86
C HIS A 107 9.06 1.07 2.95
N VAL A 108 7.80 0.86 2.56
CA VAL A 108 7.10 -0.42 2.73
C VAL A 108 7.76 -1.54 1.94
N SER A 109 7.68 -2.79 2.42
CA SER A 109 8.21 -3.95 1.70
C SER A 109 7.55 -4.14 0.33
N LEU A 110 6.22 -3.96 0.28
CA LEU A 110 5.40 -4.22 -0.90
C LEU A 110 4.38 -3.08 -1.10
N VAL A 111 4.04 -2.83 -2.36
CA VAL A 111 2.93 -1.96 -2.75
C VAL A 111 1.93 -2.81 -3.54
N GLU A 112 0.74 -3.01 -2.98
CA GLU A 112 -0.35 -3.70 -3.67
C GLU A 112 -1.29 -2.67 -4.29
N ILE A 113 -1.40 -2.67 -5.61
CA ILE A 113 -2.28 -1.77 -6.35
C ILE A 113 -3.47 -2.59 -6.81
N LYS A 114 -4.65 -2.28 -6.29
CA LYS A 114 -5.88 -3.04 -6.55
C LYS A 114 -6.95 -2.14 -7.14
N GLY A 115 -7.45 -2.52 -8.31
CA GLY A 115 -8.61 -1.87 -8.91
C GLY A 115 -9.85 -2.05 -8.03
N VAL A 116 -10.60 -0.96 -7.82
CA VAL A 116 -11.88 -1.02 -7.10
C VAL A 116 -12.81 -2.02 -7.79
N THR A 117 -13.48 -2.86 -7.00
CA THR A 117 -14.50 -3.78 -7.53
C THR A 117 -15.87 -3.24 -7.15
N PHE A 118 -16.75 -3.06 -8.12
CA PHE A 118 -18.13 -2.64 -7.87
C PHE A 118 -18.93 -3.78 -7.22
N CYS A 119 -19.33 -3.58 -5.96
CA CYS A 119 -20.09 -4.57 -5.17
C CYS A 119 -21.60 -4.27 -5.10
N GLY A 120 -22.12 -3.41 -5.98
CA GLY A 120 -23.53 -2.96 -5.97
C GLY A 120 -23.70 -1.51 -5.50
N LYS A 121 -24.91 -0.98 -5.69
CA LYS A 121 -25.27 0.36 -5.19
C LYS A 121 -25.50 0.28 -3.68
N SER A 122 -24.69 0.98 -2.90
CA SER A 122 -25.04 1.34 -1.52
C SER A 122 -25.49 2.80 -1.51
N ASP A 123 -26.44 3.17 -0.65
CA ASP A 123 -26.94 4.56 -0.51
C ASP A 123 -25.81 5.56 -0.14
N ALA A 124 -24.64 5.05 0.27
CA ALA A 124 -23.46 5.82 0.64
C ALA A 124 -22.41 5.97 -0.48
N SER A 125 -22.55 5.28 -1.63
CA SER A 125 -21.50 5.23 -2.66
C SER A 125 -22.00 5.61 -4.06
N ASN A 126 -21.40 6.64 -4.67
CA ASN A 126 -21.60 7.01 -6.08
C ASN A 126 -20.75 6.17 -7.07
N LEU A 127 -20.11 5.11 -6.60
CA LEU A 127 -19.32 4.21 -7.44
C LEU A 127 -20.23 3.49 -8.43
N ASN A 128 -19.85 3.49 -9.70
CA ASN A 128 -20.52 2.77 -10.77
C ASN A 128 -19.52 1.88 -11.51
N MET A 129 -20.02 1.04 -12.43
CA MET A 129 -19.15 0.13 -13.19
C MET A 129 -18.10 0.88 -14.02
N SER A 130 -18.40 2.09 -14.51
CA SER A 130 -17.42 2.91 -15.24
C SER A 130 -16.25 3.39 -14.38
N ASN A 131 -16.37 3.37 -13.05
CA ASN A 131 -15.27 3.72 -12.14
C ASN A 131 -14.36 2.53 -11.84
N THR A 132 -14.70 1.32 -12.30
CA THR A 132 -13.87 0.13 -12.13
C THR A 132 -12.80 0.09 -13.23
N PRO A 133 -11.50 0.13 -12.89
CA PRO A 133 -10.45 0.05 -13.89
C PRO A 133 -10.27 -1.39 -14.40
N TRP A 134 -9.88 -1.51 -15.65
CA TRP A 134 -9.44 -2.77 -16.22
C TRP A 134 -8.03 -3.12 -15.75
N HIS A 135 -7.68 -4.40 -15.76
CA HIS A 135 -6.35 -4.87 -15.32
C HIS A 135 -5.19 -4.17 -16.04
N HIS A 136 -5.28 -3.97 -17.36
CA HIS A 136 -4.22 -3.29 -18.11
C HIS A 136 -4.06 -1.82 -17.69
N GLU A 137 -5.13 -1.16 -17.22
CA GLU A 137 -5.06 0.19 -16.67
C GLU A 137 -4.33 0.17 -15.32
N VAL A 138 -4.61 -0.82 -14.46
CA VAL A 138 -3.89 -1.00 -13.19
C VAL A 138 -2.40 -1.30 -13.41
N VAL A 139 -2.06 -2.11 -14.41
CA VAL A 139 -0.65 -2.36 -14.81
C VAL A 139 0.01 -1.08 -15.31
N ALA A 140 -0.68 -0.30 -16.14
CA ALA A 140 -0.15 0.98 -16.62
C ALA A 140 0.10 1.94 -15.44
N LEU A 141 -0.84 2.04 -14.50
CA LEU A 141 -0.69 2.82 -13.28
C LEU A 141 0.51 2.34 -12.44
N ALA A 142 0.68 1.03 -12.28
CA ALA A 142 1.80 0.46 -11.54
C ALA A 142 3.16 0.84 -12.15
N ARG A 143 3.26 0.85 -13.49
CA ARG A 143 4.47 1.27 -14.20
C ARG A 143 4.74 2.76 -14.04
N ILE A 144 3.72 3.60 -14.15
CA ILE A 144 3.86 5.05 -13.91
C ILE A 144 4.29 5.30 -12.47
N LEU A 145 3.64 4.66 -11.50
CA LEU A 145 4.00 4.77 -10.08
C LEU A 145 5.44 4.33 -9.81
N GLY A 146 5.88 3.21 -10.40
CA GLY A 146 7.28 2.77 -10.35
C GLY A 146 8.24 3.82 -10.92
N SER A 147 7.88 4.45 -12.04
CA SER A 147 8.68 5.54 -12.62
C SER A 147 8.75 6.77 -11.71
N GLU A 148 7.64 7.18 -11.09
CA GLU A 148 7.63 8.32 -10.16
C GLU A 148 8.46 8.03 -8.90
N LEU A 149 8.39 6.80 -8.38
CA LEU A 149 9.26 6.35 -7.29
C LEU A 149 10.74 6.37 -7.69
N GLY A 150 11.04 5.99 -8.94
CA GLY A 150 12.39 6.09 -9.51
C GLY A 150 12.91 7.53 -9.52
N LYS A 151 12.11 8.49 -9.98
CA LYS A 151 12.48 9.92 -9.96
C LYS A 151 12.76 10.43 -8.55
N LEU A 152 11.90 10.09 -7.58
CA LEU A 152 12.12 10.48 -6.18
C LEU A 152 13.43 9.88 -5.64
N ARG A 153 13.76 8.65 -6.03
CA ARG A 153 15.01 8.00 -5.63
C ARG A 153 16.23 8.63 -6.30
N ASP A 154 16.13 9.11 -7.54
CA ASP A 154 17.22 9.84 -8.19
C ASP A 154 17.54 11.16 -7.46
N GLU A 155 16.56 11.75 -6.76
CA GLU A 155 16.74 12.91 -5.88
C GLU A 155 17.22 12.54 -4.46
N ASP A 156 16.81 11.38 -3.95
CA ASP A 156 17.18 10.85 -2.63
C ASP A 156 17.52 9.35 -2.70
N GLU A 157 18.83 9.05 -2.78
CA GLU A 157 19.35 7.68 -2.88
C GLU A 157 19.02 6.80 -1.66
N THR A 158 18.54 7.38 -0.55
CA THR A 158 18.10 6.60 0.63
C THR A 158 16.73 5.93 0.42
N LEU A 159 15.99 6.33 -0.62
CA LEU A 159 14.73 5.70 -0.97
C LEU A 159 14.95 4.34 -1.65
N PRO A 160 14.16 3.32 -1.27
CA PRO A 160 14.31 1.99 -1.86
C PRO A 160 13.81 1.96 -3.30
N GLU A 161 14.44 1.11 -4.11
CA GLU A 161 13.98 0.81 -5.45
C GLU A 161 12.78 -0.15 -5.39
N TYR A 162 11.73 0.16 -6.14
CA TYR A 162 10.56 -0.69 -6.33
C TYR A 162 10.44 -1.09 -7.80
N ASP A 163 10.08 -2.34 -8.03
CA ASP A 163 9.83 -2.83 -9.38
C ASP A 163 8.64 -3.81 -9.39
N LEU A 164 8.07 -4.02 -10.57
CA LEU A 164 6.90 -4.86 -10.78
C LEU A 164 7.27 -6.34 -10.58
N ALA A 165 6.73 -6.92 -9.51
CA ALA A 165 7.02 -8.28 -9.10
C ALA A 165 5.98 -9.29 -9.60
N CYS A 166 4.70 -8.91 -9.61
CA CYS A 166 3.62 -9.82 -10.02
C CYS A 166 2.37 -9.08 -10.51
N GLU A 167 1.65 -9.72 -11.43
CA GLU A 167 0.33 -9.29 -11.92
C GLU A 167 -0.70 -10.39 -11.63
N HIS A 168 -1.83 -9.99 -11.04
CA HIS A 168 -2.95 -10.88 -10.73
C HIS A 168 -4.20 -10.43 -11.48
N LYS A 169 -4.30 -10.89 -12.74
CA LYS A 169 -5.40 -10.52 -13.65
C LYS A 169 -6.79 -10.81 -13.07
N HIS A 170 -6.96 -11.91 -12.36
CA HIS A 170 -8.25 -12.33 -11.81
C HIS A 170 -8.77 -11.40 -10.70
N SER A 171 -7.88 -10.76 -9.94
CA SER A 171 -8.26 -9.84 -8.86
C SER A 171 -8.05 -8.36 -9.22
N CYS A 172 -7.72 -8.08 -10.49
CA CYS A 172 -7.35 -6.74 -10.96
C CYS A 172 -6.29 -6.10 -10.04
N SER A 173 -5.24 -6.84 -9.71
CA SER A 173 -4.21 -6.41 -8.76
C SER A 173 -2.81 -6.53 -9.34
N VAL A 174 -1.94 -5.60 -8.99
CA VAL A 174 -0.52 -5.57 -9.38
C VAL A 174 0.32 -5.34 -8.13
N LEU A 175 1.46 -6.01 -8.04
CA LEU A 175 2.37 -5.94 -6.92
C LEU A 175 3.68 -5.28 -7.36
N LEU A 176 4.04 -4.17 -6.72
CA LEU A 176 5.42 -3.67 -6.73
C LEU A 176 6.12 -4.18 -5.47
N ALA A 177 7.36 -4.61 -5.60
CA ALA A 177 8.15 -5.08 -4.46
C ALA A 177 9.49 -4.34 -4.39
N ARG A 178 9.99 -4.19 -3.16
CA ARG A 178 11.32 -3.66 -2.91
C ARG A 178 12.40 -4.58 -3.47
N VAL A 179 13.22 -4.05 -4.36
CA VAL A 179 14.29 -4.82 -5.05
C VAL A 179 15.30 -5.34 -4.04
N ASP A 180 15.71 -4.51 -3.07
CA ASP A 180 16.71 -4.87 -2.05
C ASP A 180 16.25 -5.97 -1.08
N GLN A 181 14.93 -6.18 -0.95
CA GLN A 181 14.36 -7.19 -0.05
C GLN A 181 13.99 -8.49 -0.75
N PHE A 182 13.48 -8.43 -1.99
CA PHE A 182 12.84 -9.57 -2.64
C PHE A 182 13.47 -9.96 -3.98
N CYS A 183 14.39 -9.18 -4.53
CA CYS A 183 14.98 -9.47 -5.83
C CYS A 183 16.44 -9.90 -5.69
N SER A 184 16.81 -10.96 -6.41
CA SER A 184 18.20 -11.27 -6.71
C SER A 184 18.48 -11.03 -8.19
N VAL A 185 19.61 -10.40 -8.48
CA VAL A 185 20.08 -10.15 -9.86
C VAL A 185 21.09 -11.22 -10.22
N ASP A 186 20.89 -11.89 -11.35
CA ASP A 186 21.88 -12.81 -11.90
C ASP A 186 23.13 -12.01 -12.35
N PRO A 187 24.33 -12.30 -11.83
CA PRO A 187 25.53 -11.53 -12.15
C PRO A 187 26.04 -11.74 -13.58
N GLY A 188 25.61 -12.80 -14.27
CA GLY A 188 26.00 -13.12 -15.65
C GLY A 188 25.04 -12.55 -16.69
N THR A 189 23.73 -12.62 -16.46
CA THR A 189 22.72 -12.14 -17.43
C THR A 189 22.15 -10.77 -17.08
N GLY A 190 22.24 -10.36 -15.81
CA GLY A 190 21.56 -9.16 -15.28
C GLY A 190 20.07 -9.37 -15.01
N ASP A 191 19.55 -10.59 -15.17
CA ASP A 191 18.14 -10.87 -15.00
C ASP A 191 17.70 -10.81 -13.53
N ARG A 192 16.54 -10.23 -13.30
CA ARG A 192 15.91 -10.15 -11.98
C ARG A 192 15.08 -11.39 -11.69
N THR A 193 15.33 -12.02 -10.54
CA THR A 193 14.52 -13.12 -10.01
C THR A 193 13.97 -12.74 -8.65
N TRP A 194 12.64 -12.74 -8.54
CA TRP A 194 11.92 -12.47 -7.29
C TRP A 194 11.88 -13.71 -6.39
N ARG A 195 12.02 -13.51 -5.07
CA ARG A 195 12.06 -14.54 -4.03
C ARG A 195 10.94 -14.38 -3.02
#